data_AF-A0A3C0E0M3-F1
#
_entry.id   AF-A0A3C0E0M3-F1
#
_cell.length_a   1.000
_cell.length_b   1.000
_cell.length_c   1.000
_cell.angle_alpha   90.00
_cell.angle_beta   90.00
_cell.angle_gamma   90.00
#
_symmetry.space_group_name_H-M   'P 1'
#
loop_
_entity.id
_entity.type
_entity.pdbx_description
1 polymer ?
#
loop_
_entity_poly.entity_id
_entity_poly.type
_entity_poly.pdbx_seq_one_letter_code
_entity_poly.pdbx_strand_id
1 'polypeptide(L)'
;MRAFLTLALAIVAMMCLLESCGESTGEAAPAAPAVPTLEQAIAERGDPCDCVTENKESAAAFLEGMKSMDEVSTAELNVLISEAVLPCMQPSGNRELDRLYTQAMGGCVEFINLTEVMNEVKEEVLARAQKGMDSAKDKVKEAVGDTKQSASELLDKLKKD
;
A
#
# COMPACT_ATOMS: atom_id res chain seq x y z
N MET A 1 -26.00 -57.19 10.87
CA MET A 1 -24.97 -56.98 11.92
C MET A 1 -23.59 -57.45 11.43
N ARG A 2 -23.02 -56.83 10.38
CA ARG A 2 -21.67 -57.16 9.87
C ARG A 2 -20.89 -55.95 9.32
N ALA A 3 -21.46 -54.75 9.37
CA ALA A 3 -20.83 -53.53 8.84
C ALA A 3 -20.26 -52.58 9.91
N PHE A 4 -20.46 -52.86 11.20
CA PHE A 4 -19.97 -52.01 12.30
C PHE A 4 -18.65 -52.49 12.93
N LEU A 5 -18.14 -53.66 12.56
CA LEU A 5 -16.89 -54.20 13.14
C LEU A 5 -15.62 -53.82 12.37
N THR A 6 -15.73 -53.23 11.18
CA THR A 6 -14.58 -52.86 10.34
C THR A 6 -14.07 -51.43 10.59
N LEU A 7 -14.82 -50.59 11.32
CA LEU A 7 -14.41 -49.19 11.57
C LEU A 7 -13.45 -49.03 12.76
N ALA A 8 -13.42 -49.99 13.69
CA ALA A 8 -12.62 -49.86 14.92
C ALA A 8 -11.15 -50.31 14.76
N LEU A 9 -10.80 -51.03 13.69
CA LEU A 9 -9.45 -51.58 13.51
C LEU A 9 -8.45 -50.60 12.84
N ALA A 10 -8.94 -49.48 12.31
CA ALA A 10 -8.11 -48.51 11.59
C ALA A 10 -7.42 -47.48 12.51
N ILE A 11 -7.83 -47.36 13.78
CA ILE A 11 -7.33 -46.30 14.68
C ILE A 11 -6.06 -46.72 15.44
N VAL A 12 -5.77 -48.02 15.57
CA VAL A 12 -4.63 -48.50 16.38
C VAL A 12 -3.31 -48.57 15.59
N ALA A 13 -3.34 -48.45 14.25
CA ALA A 13 -2.14 -48.51 13.42
C ALA A 13 -1.33 -47.19 13.37
N MET A 14 -1.89 -46.06 13.83
CA MET A 14 -1.26 -44.74 13.63
C MET A 14 -0.41 -44.25 14.81
N MET A 15 -0.29 -45.03 15.89
CA MET A 15 0.51 -44.66 17.08
C MET A 15 1.83 -45.42 17.25
N CYS A 16 2.27 -46.23 16.27
CA CYS A 16 3.51 -47.03 16.38
C CYS A 16 4.67 -46.55 15.49
N LEU A 17 4.73 -45.27 15.08
CA LEU A 17 5.83 -44.74 14.27
C LEU A 17 6.71 -43.70 15.02
N LEU A 18 6.70 -43.73 16.35
CA LEU A 18 7.74 -43.12 17.17
C LEU A 18 8.56 -44.26 17.78
N GLU A 19 9.51 -44.76 17.00
CA GLU A 19 10.84 -45.25 17.43
C GLU A 19 11.41 -46.25 16.41
N SER A 20 12.64 -45.94 15.98
CA SER A 20 13.64 -46.86 15.42
C SER A 20 13.71 -47.10 13.91
N CYS A 21 14.87 -46.64 13.40
CA CYS A 21 15.71 -47.20 12.33
C CYS A 21 15.33 -47.00 10.85
N GLY A 22 16.31 -46.48 10.11
CA GLY A 22 16.55 -46.90 8.73
C GLY A 22 16.85 -45.74 7.80
N GLU A 23 18.15 -45.55 7.53
CA GLU A 23 18.65 -44.83 6.36
C GLU A 23 17.90 -45.28 5.11
N SER A 24 17.16 -44.37 4.49
CA SER A 24 16.51 -44.58 3.20
C SER A 24 16.54 -43.25 2.44
N THR A 25 17.28 -43.29 1.34
CA THR A 25 17.44 -42.31 0.27
C THR A 25 16.36 -41.23 0.26
N GLY A 26 16.73 -40.02 0.67
CA GLY A 26 15.84 -38.89 0.80
C GLY A 26 15.36 -38.37 -0.55
N GLU A 27 14.16 -38.77 -0.95
CA GLU A 27 13.35 -37.97 -1.84
C GLU A 27 12.86 -36.76 -1.04
N ALA A 28 13.36 -35.56 -1.38
CA ALA A 28 13.09 -34.35 -0.64
C ALA A 28 11.57 -34.12 -0.55
N ALA A 29 11.03 -34.23 0.67
CA ALA A 29 9.69 -33.77 0.95
C ALA A 29 9.55 -32.31 0.49
N PRO A 30 8.45 -31.92 -0.19
CA PRO A 30 8.25 -30.54 -0.56
C PRO A 30 8.35 -29.68 0.69
N ALA A 31 9.24 -28.68 0.65
CA ALA A 31 9.48 -27.79 1.77
C ALA A 31 8.14 -27.21 2.25
N ALA A 32 7.92 -27.24 3.57
CA ALA A 32 6.80 -26.54 4.18
C ALA A 32 6.81 -25.07 3.71
N PRO A 33 5.65 -24.42 3.53
CA PRO A 33 5.60 -23.03 3.12
C PRO A 33 6.44 -22.18 4.07
N ALA A 34 7.42 -21.47 3.52
CA ALA A 34 8.35 -20.66 4.31
C ALA A 34 7.55 -19.62 5.10
N VAL A 35 7.80 -19.54 6.40
CA VAL A 35 7.24 -18.48 7.25
C VAL A 35 7.86 -17.15 6.80
N PRO A 36 7.05 -16.09 6.57
CA PRO A 36 7.55 -14.77 6.24
C PRO A 36 8.53 -14.24 7.31
N THR A 37 9.67 -13.70 6.88
CA THR A 37 10.71 -13.17 7.77
C THR A 37 11.09 -11.73 7.40
N LEU A 38 11.67 -11.00 8.35
CA LEU A 38 12.14 -9.64 8.08
C LEU A 38 13.29 -9.66 7.07
N GLU A 39 14.16 -10.66 7.14
CA GLU A 39 15.29 -10.85 6.22
C GLU A 39 14.81 -11.01 4.78
N GLN A 40 13.70 -11.72 4.56
CA GLN A 40 13.05 -11.79 3.24
C GLN A 40 12.58 -10.42 2.76
N ALA A 41 11.91 -9.65 3.62
CA ALA A 41 11.44 -8.32 3.26
C ALA A 41 12.60 -7.36 2.94
N ILE A 42 13.71 -7.45 3.68
CA ILE A 42 14.94 -6.68 3.41
C ILE A 42 15.57 -7.11 2.08
N ALA A 43 15.62 -8.41 1.78
CA ALA A 43 16.15 -8.91 0.52
C ALA A 43 15.32 -8.43 -0.69
N GLU A 44 14.01 -8.26 -0.52
CA GLU A 44 13.11 -7.80 -1.58
C GLU A 44 13.08 -6.27 -1.75
N ARG A 45 13.20 -5.51 -0.65
CA ARG A 45 12.92 -4.06 -0.62
C ARG A 45 14.12 -3.18 -0.26
N GLY A 46 15.24 -3.78 0.14
CA GLY A 46 16.39 -3.08 0.69
C GLY A 46 16.26 -2.79 2.18
N ASP A 47 17.26 -2.11 2.75
CA ASP A 47 17.28 -1.78 4.17
C ASP A 47 16.12 -0.83 4.55
N PRO A 48 15.39 -1.07 5.65
CA PRO A 48 14.25 -0.23 6.04
C PRO A 48 14.64 1.21 6.39
N CYS A 49 15.83 1.43 6.95
CA CYS A 49 16.27 2.77 7.35
C CYS A 49 16.84 3.57 6.18
N ASP A 50 17.48 2.89 5.22
CA ASP A 50 17.81 3.51 3.92
C ASP A 50 16.52 3.92 3.21
N CYS A 51 15.53 3.01 3.14
CA CYS A 51 14.22 3.30 2.57
C CYS A 51 13.55 4.53 3.22
N VAL A 52 13.56 4.64 4.55
CA VAL A 52 13.01 5.81 5.27
C VAL A 52 13.75 7.10 4.89
N THR A 53 15.09 7.04 4.85
CA THR A 53 15.93 8.21 4.55
C THR A 53 15.68 8.71 3.12
N GLU A 54 15.70 7.80 2.15
CA GLU A 54 15.46 8.12 0.75
C GLU A 54 14.02 8.60 0.51
N ASN A 55 13.02 8.00 1.15
CA ASN A 55 11.63 8.46 1.02
C ASN A 55 11.43 9.83 1.64
N LYS A 56 12.13 10.16 2.74
CA LYS A 56 12.05 11.50 3.34
C LYS A 56 12.56 12.55 2.36
N GLU A 57 13.70 12.29 1.72
CA GLU A 57 14.27 13.19 0.71
C GLU A 57 13.37 13.31 -0.52
N SER A 58 12.87 12.18 -1.02
CA SER A 58 11.91 12.15 -2.14
C SER A 58 10.63 12.93 -1.81
N ALA A 59 10.05 12.72 -0.63
CA ALA A 59 8.84 13.41 -0.19
C ALA A 59 9.07 14.92 0.01
N ALA A 60 10.24 15.32 0.51
CA ALA A 60 10.58 16.73 0.66
C ALA A 60 10.73 17.42 -0.70
N ALA A 61 11.43 16.78 -1.65
CA ALA A 61 11.54 17.27 -3.01
C ALA A 61 10.18 17.33 -3.71
N PHE A 62 9.33 16.32 -3.51
CA PHE A 62 7.97 16.30 -4.03
C PHE A 62 7.13 17.46 -3.47
N LEU A 63 7.20 17.72 -2.17
CA LEU A 63 6.51 18.84 -1.52
C LEU A 63 6.95 20.20 -2.07
N GLU A 64 8.26 20.40 -2.24
CA GLU A 64 8.79 21.62 -2.86
C GLU A 64 8.30 21.76 -4.31
N GLY A 65 8.34 20.66 -5.07
CA GLY A 65 7.78 20.56 -6.40
C GLY A 65 6.32 21.01 -6.43
N MET A 66 5.47 20.40 -5.60
CA MET A 66 4.06 20.78 -5.50
C MET A 66 3.88 22.27 -5.23
N LYS A 67 4.58 22.83 -4.22
CA LYS A 67 4.50 24.26 -3.86
C LYS A 67 4.85 25.18 -5.03
N SER A 68 5.74 24.74 -5.93
CA SER A 68 6.16 25.50 -7.11
C SER A 68 5.29 25.32 -8.36
N MET A 69 4.43 24.28 -8.40
CA MET A 69 3.57 23.99 -9.55
C MET A 69 2.34 24.90 -9.58
N ASP A 70 1.98 25.32 -10.80
CA ASP A 70 0.70 25.96 -11.11
C ASP A 70 -0.50 25.05 -10.74
N GLU A 71 -1.74 25.54 -10.90
CA GLU A 71 -2.94 24.75 -10.61
C GLU A 71 -2.99 23.46 -11.43
N VAL A 72 -2.69 22.35 -10.76
CA VAL A 72 -2.89 20.98 -11.25
C VAL A 72 -4.23 20.44 -10.78
N SER A 73 -4.90 19.68 -11.64
CA SER A 73 -6.15 19.00 -11.31
C SER A 73 -5.94 17.93 -10.24
N THR A 74 -7.00 17.57 -9.52
CA THR A 74 -6.95 16.47 -8.55
C THR A 74 -6.57 15.13 -9.19
N ALA A 75 -6.91 14.92 -10.46
CA ALA A 75 -6.51 13.71 -11.19
C ALA A 75 -4.99 13.66 -11.41
N GLU A 76 -4.39 14.78 -11.79
CA GLU A 76 -2.93 14.90 -11.96
C GLU A 76 -2.21 14.76 -10.62
N LEU A 77 -2.75 15.35 -9.54
CA LEU A 77 -2.21 15.19 -8.19
C LEU A 77 -2.13 13.72 -7.76
N ASN A 78 -3.16 12.91 -8.05
CA ASN A 78 -3.14 11.48 -7.70
C ASN A 78 -2.05 10.69 -8.46
N VAL A 79 -1.80 11.04 -9.72
CA VAL A 79 -0.71 10.43 -10.51
C VAL A 79 0.63 10.79 -9.91
N LEU A 80 0.87 12.08 -9.67
CA LEU A 80 2.11 12.60 -9.12
C LEU A 80 2.44 12.01 -7.74
N ILE A 81 1.44 11.87 -6.86
CA ILE A 81 1.62 11.24 -5.55
C ILE A 81 2.01 9.75 -5.70
N SER A 82 1.39 9.05 -6.65
CA SER A 82 1.65 7.62 -6.87
C SER A 82 3.07 7.38 -7.41
N GLU A 83 3.59 8.30 -8.21
CA GLU A 83 4.96 8.25 -8.76
C GLU A 83 6.02 8.66 -7.72
N ALA A 84 5.67 9.45 -6.71
CA ALA A 84 6.58 9.91 -5.68
C ALA A 84 6.93 8.85 -4.62
N VAL A 85 6.09 7.82 -4.46
CA VAL A 85 6.32 6.73 -3.50
C VAL A 85 7.41 5.80 -4.04
N LEU A 86 8.52 5.69 -3.32
CA LEU A 86 9.63 4.82 -3.73
C LEU A 86 9.22 3.33 -3.68
N PRO A 87 9.82 2.48 -4.54
CA PRO A 87 9.49 1.04 -4.59
C PRO A 87 9.60 0.33 -3.24
N CYS A 88 10.56 0.72 -2.39
CA CYS A 88 10.74 0.13 -1.07
C CYS A 88 9.57 0.39 -0.11
N MET A 89 8.66 1.33 -0.41
CA MET A 89 7.43 1.61 0.36
C MET A 89 6.20 0.92 -0.23
N GLN A 90 6.30 0.36 -1.44
CA GLN A 90 5.16 -0.28 -2.09
C GLN A 90 4.78 -1.59 -1.38
N PRO A 91 3.47 -1.90 -1.28
CA PRO A 91 3.03 -3.19 -0.74
C PRO A 91 3.57 -4.34 -1.59
N SER A 92 4.15 -5.35 -0.94
CA SER A 92 4.62 -6.57 -1.61
C SER A 92 3.48 -7.50 -2.01
N GLY A 93 2.26 -7.25 -1.52
CA GLY A 93 1.13 -8.17 -1.62
C GLY A 93 1.15 -9.28 -0.56
N ASN A 94 2.22 -9.37 0.25
CA ASN A 94 2.30 -10.22 1.41
C ASN A 94 2.17 -9.37 2.69
N ARG A 95 0.98 -9.41 3.27
CA ARG A 95 0.64 -8.63 4.47
C ARG A 95 1.64 -8.82 5.62
N GLU A 96 2.17 -10.02 5.82
CA GLU A 96 3.07 -10.28 6.94
C GLU A 96 4.47 -9.71 6.68
N LEU A 97 4.98 -9.82 5.46
CA LEU A 97 6.23 -9.14 5.07
C LEU A 97 6.07 -7.63 5.17
N ASP A 98 4.97 -7.08 4.67
CA ASP A 98 4.68 -5.64 4.73
C ASP A 98 4.61 -5.15 6.19
N ARG A 99 4.02 -5.94 7.09
CA ARG A 99 3.96 -5.66 8.53
C ARG A 99 5.35 -5.65 9.16
N LEU A 100 6.15 -6.68 8.93
CA LEU A 100 7.51 -6.80 9.48
C LEU A 100 8.38 -5.64 9.01
N TYR A 101 8.34 -5.34 7.72
CA TYR A 101 9.11 -4.24 7.13
C TYR A 101 8.70 -2.88 7.69
N THR A 102 7.40 -2.61 7.77
CA THR A 102 6.89 -1.35 8.34
C THR A 102 7.22 -1.20 9.82
N GLN A 103 7.20 -2.29 10.58
CA GLN A 103 7.64 -2.27 11.97
C GLN A 103 9.13 -1.95 12.11
N ALA A 104 9.97 -2.49 11.21
CA ALA A 104 11.39 -2.18 11.19
C ALA A 104 11.65 -0.70 10.84
N MET A 105 10.93 -0.15 9.84
CA MET A 105 11.00 1.27 9.50
C MET A 105 10.66 2.18 10.70
N GLY A 106 9.68 1.79 11.52
CA GLY A 106 9.30 2.54 12.72
C GLY A 106 10.40 2.64 13.79
N GLY A 107 11.45 1.80 13.71
CA GLY A 107 12.62 1.86 14.57
C GLY A 107 13.74 2.78 14.05
N CYS A 108 13.62 3.32 12.84
CA CYS A 108 14.66 4.15 12.23
C CYS A 108 14.64 5.58 12.78
N VAL A 109 15.83 6.17 12.96
CA VAL A 109 16.01 7.52 13.53
C VAL A 109 15.21 8.58 12.76
N GLU A 110 15.22 8.50 11.43
CA GLU A 110 14.56 9.46 10.54
C GLU A 110 13.07 9.21 10.33
N PHE A 111 12.47 8.17 10.95
CA PHE A 111 11.08 7.79 10.71
C PHE A 111 10.08 8.89 11.09
N ILE A 112 10.36 9.61 12.19
CA ILE A 112 9.53 10.74 12.61
C ILE A 112 9.60 11.87 11.58
N ASN A 113 10.80 12.21 11.10
CA ASN A 113 10.99 13.26 10.09
C ASN A 113 10.30 12.90 8.77
N LEU A 114 10.36 11.63 8.34
CA LEU A 114 9.59 11.15 7.19
C LEU A 114 8.08 11.36 7.41
N THR A 115 7.56 11.00 8.58
CA THR A 115 6.14 11.15 8.91
C THR A 115 5.70 12.61 8.90
N GLU A 116 6.54 13.52 9.39
CA GLU A 116 6.30 14.97 9.37
C GLU A 116 6.21 15.49 7.94
N VAL A 117 7.20 15.18 7.09
CA VAL A 117 7.18 15.58 5.67
C VAL A 117 5.96 15.02 4.95
N MET A 118 5.60 13.76 5.20
CA MET A 118 4.41 13.14 4.59
C MET A 118 3.10 13.80 5.08
N ASN A 119 3.04 14.30 6.30
CA ASN A 119 1.90 15.09 6.78
C ASN A 119 1.83 16.44 6.06
N GLU A 120 2.96 17.12 5.84
CA GLU A 120 2.97 18.36 5.05
C GLU A 120 2.54 18.13 3.60
N VAL A 121 2.99 17.03 2.96
CA VAL A 121 2.52 16.62 1.63
C VAL A 121 1.00 16.45 1.63
N LYS A 122 0.44 15.77 2.63
CA LYS A 122 -1.00 15.58 2.76
C LYS A 122 -1.73 16.92 2.91
N GLU A 123 -1.25 17.82 3.75
CA GLU A 123 -1.87 19.14 3.96
C GLU A 123 -1.88 19.97 2.68
N GLU A 124 -0.76 20.00 1.94
CA GLU A 124 -0.66 20.70 0.66
C GLU A 124 -1.62 20.11 -0.39
N VAL A 125 -1.72 18.78 -0.49
CA VAL A 125 -2.66 18.09 -1.39
C VAL A 125 -4.11 18.45 -1.05
N LEU A 126 -4.48 18.47 0.23
CA LEU A 126 -5.82 18.86 0.67
C LEU A 126 -6.12 20.33 0.35
N ALA A 127 -5.17 21.23 0.59
CA ALA A 127 -5.32 22.65 0.26
C ALA A 127 -5.55 22.87 -1.25
N ARG A 128 -4.79 22.15 -2.09
CA ARG A 128 -4.95 22.22 -3.56
C ARG A 128 -6.27 21.63 -4.04
N ALA A 129 -6.68 20.49 -3.49
CA ALA A 129 -7.98 19.90 -3.81
C ALA A 129 -9.13 20.85 -3.46
N GLN A 130 -9.05 21.51 -2.31
CA GLN A 130 -10.02 22.53 -1.91
C GLN A 130 -10.04 23.72 -2.87
N LYS A 131 -8.86 24.25 -3.22
CA LYS A 131 -8.73 25.34 -4.19
C LYS A 131 -9.34 24.98 -5.55
N GLY A 132 -9.08 23.77 -6.06
CA GLY A 132 -9.67 23.28 -7.30
C GLY A 132 -11.20 23.20 -7.25
N MET A 133 -11.77 22.77 -6.12
CA MET A 133 -13.23 22.75 -5.92
C MET A 133 -13.82 24.16 -5.86
N ASP A 134 -13.15 25.11 -5.21
CA ASP A 134 -13.60 26.50 -5.12
C ASP A 134 -13.56 27.19 -6.49
N SER A 135 -12.47 27.00 -7.25
CA SER A 135 -12.37 27.48 -8.64
C SER A 135 -13.45 26.88 -9.54
N ALA A 136 -13.76 25.59 -9.38
CA ALA A 136 -14.85 24.95 -10.13
C ALA A 136 -16.23 25.53 -9.75
N LYS A 137 -16.47 25.78 -8.46
CA LYS A 137 -17.70 26.41 -7.97
C LYS A 137 -17.88 27.83 -8.51
N ASP A 138 -16.80 28.60 -8.58
CA ASP A 138 -16.83 29.96 -9.13
C ASP A 138 -17.12 29.94 -10.64
N LYS A 139 -16.51 29.03 -11.41
CA LYS A 139 -16.83 28.82 -12.83
C LYS A 139 -18.29 28.43 -13.05
N VAL A 140 -18.82 27.54 -12.20
CA VAL A 140 -20.25 27.19 -12.23
C VAL A 140 -21.10 28.43 -11.97
N LYS A 141 -20.80 29.19 -10.91
CA LYS A 141 -21.55 30.41 -10.58
C LYS A 141 -21.52 31.44 -11.70
N GLU A 142 -20.38 31.63 -12.36
CA GLU A 142 -20.24 32.50 -13.53
C GLU A 142 -21.06 31.99 -14.74
N ALA A 143 -21.00 30.69 -15.03
CA ALA A 143 -21.72 30.09 -16.15
C ALA A 143 -23.25 30.06 -15.97
N VAL A 144 -23.73 29.99 -14.72
CA VAL A 144 -25.16 29.90 -14.36
C VAL A 144 -25.77 31.29 -14.15
N GLY A 145 -25.03 32.26 -13.58
CA GLY A 145 -25.64 33.47 -13.01
C GLY A 145 -26.74 33.16 -11.98
N ASP A 146 -27.69 34.08 -11.75
CA ASP A 146 -28.87 33.86 -10.89
C ASP A 146 -29.98 32.99 -11.56
N THR A 147 -29.70 32.38 -12.71
CA THR A 147 -30.69 31.67 -13.51
C THR A 147 -30.88 30.22 -13.07
N LYS A 148 -32.13 29.78 -12.87
CA LYS A 148 -32.49 28.38 -12.56
C LYS A 148 -32.35 27.46 -13.79
N GLN A 149 -31.13 27.19 -14.23
CA GLN A 149 -30.87 26.18 -15.28
C GLN A 149 -30.88 24.76 -14.72
N SER A 150 -31.22 23.79 -15.56
CA SER A 150 -31.19 22.37 -15.16
C SER A 150 -29.75 21.85 -15.07
N ALA A 151 -29.49 20.87 -14.19
CA ALA A 151 -28.16 20.30 -13.99
C ALA A 151 -27.53 19.73 -15.27
N SER A 152 -28.35 19.23 -16.21
CA SER A 152 -27.89 18.71 -17.50
C SER A 152 -27.40 19.81 -18.45
N GLU A 153 -28.10 20.95 -18.50
CA GLU A 153 -27.66 22.10 -19.30
C GLU A 153 -26.37 22.72 -18.76
N LEU A 154 -26.17 22.66 -17.44
CA LEU A 154 -24.95 23.13 -16.79
C LEU A 154 -23.76 22.23 -17.09
N LEU A 155 -23.93 20.91 -16.99
CA LEU A 155 -22.90 19.94 -17.37
C LEU A 155 -22.53 20.06 -18.85
N ASP A 156 -23.48 20.32 -19.75
CA ASP A 156 -23.21 20.48 -21.18
C ASP A 156 -22.48 21.78 -21.53
N LYS A 157 -22.64 22.85 -20.75
CA LYS A 157 -21.84 24.08 -20.87
C LYS A 157 -20.42 23.88 -20.34
N LEU A 158 -20.27 23.31 -19.15
CA LEU A 158 -18.97 23.11 -18.50
C LEU A 158 -18.05 22.12 -19.24
N LYS A 159 -18.60 21.27 -20.11
CA LYS A 159 -17.83 20.35 -20.97
C LYS A 159 -17.37 20.96 -22.29
N LYS A 160 -17.87 22.15 -22.65
CA LYS A 160 -17.58 22.82 -23.93
C LYS A 160 -16.47 23.86 -23.83
N ASP A 161 -16.16 24.31 -22.61
CA ASP A 161 -15.02 25.16 -22.26
C ASP A 161 -13.86 24.30 -21.73
#